data_AF-A0A2U8JGD5-F1
#
_entry.id   AF-A0A2U8JGD5-F1
#
_cell.length_a   1.000
_cell.length_b   1.000
_cell.length_c   1.000
_cell.angle_alpha   90.00
_cell.angle_beta   90.00
_cell.angle_gamma   90.00
#
_symmetry.space_group_name_H-M   'P 1'
#
loop_
_entity.id
_entity.type
_entity.pdbx_description
1 polymer ?
#
loop_
_entity_poly.entity_id
_entity_poly.type
_entity_poly.pdbx_seq_one_letter_code
_entity_poly.pdbx_strand_id
1 'polypeptide(L)'
;FPEDLEDENTTFNPEYSHQVFGDDEVAFGYKGLKILLYYIAGNLSTLFRIEYTSRVNERFDCVEADDVESKIREIIPPGFCTNTDDFVSLLEKEVNFKPFGMLLHTYSIHNE
;
A
#
# COMPACT_ATOMS: atom_id res chain seq x y z
N PHE A 1 17.03 4.97 -0.28
CA PHE A 1 15.57 4.81 -0.26
C PHE A 1 15.10 3.36 -0.18
N PRO A 2 15.74 2.35 -0.80
CA PRO A 2 15.31 0.95 -0.58
C PRO A 2 15.31 0.53 0.90
N GLU A 3 16.19 1.13 1.70
CA GLU A 3 16.25 0.96 3.16
C GLU A 3 14.96 1.38 3.88
N ASP A 4 14.18 2.32 3.33
CA ASP A 4 12.90 2.76 3.92
C ASP A 4 11.88 1.61 3.93
N LEU A 5 12.00 0.65 3.01
CA LEU A 5 11.13 -0.54 2.96
C LEU A 5 11.28 -1.46 4.18
N GLU A 6 12.40 -1.35 4.89
CA GLU A 6 12.72 -2.11 6.10
C GLU A 6 12.59 -1.26 7.36
N ASP A 7 12.37 0.05 7.25
CA ASP A 7 12.21 0.96 8.38
C ASP A 7 10.73 1.13 8.75
N GLU A 8 10.32 0.51 9.84
CA GLU A 8 8.95 0.61 10.37
C GLU A 8 8.55 2.06 10.73
N ASN A 9 9.50 2.98 10.96
CA ASN A 9 9.18 4.38 11.24
C ASN A 9 8.60 5.12 10.03
N THR A 10 8.78 4.59 8.83
CA THR A 10 8.19 5.15 7.59
C THR A 10 6.79 4.60 7.32
N THR A 11 6.36 3.58 8.08
CA THR A 11 5.05 2.97 7.95
C THR A 11 4.01 3.74 8.76
N PHE A 12 2.85 3.97 8.16
CA PHE A 12 1.69 4.57 8.82
C PHE A 12 0.42 3.77 8.48
N ASN A 13 -0.61 3.91 9.31
CA ASN A 13 -1.86 3.18 9.19
C ASN A 13 -3.01 4.10 8.78
N PRO A 14 -4.01 3.60 8.03
CA PRO A 14 -5.21 4.37 7.74
C PRO A 14 -5.98 4.66 9.03
N GLU A 15 -6.57 5.85 9.13
CA GLU A 15 -7.50 6.19 10.21
C GLU A 15 -8.88 5.55 9.98
N TYR A 16 -9.25 5.31 8.72
CA TYR A 16 -10.54 4.76 8.32
C TYR A 16 -10.38 3.71 7.23
N SER A 17 -11.09 2.60 7.37
CA SER A 17 -11.16 1.52 6.39
C SER A 17 -12.60 0.97 6.19
N HIS A 18 -13.58 1.53 6.92
CA HIS A 18 -14.98 1.10 6.88
C HIS A 18 -15.63 1.11 5.49
N GLN A 19 -15.21 2.01 4.59
CA GLN A 19 -15.72 2.02 3.21
C GLN A 19 -15.32 0.78 2.41
N VAL A 20 -14.24 0.11 2.82
CA VAL A 20 -13.68 -1.08 2.16
C VAL A 20 -14.06 -2.35 2.92
N PHE A 21 -13.97 -2.33 4.25
CA PHE A 21 -14.13 -3.49 5.14
C PHE A 21 -15.38 -3.45 6.04
N GLY A 22 -16.31 -2.54 5.77
CA GLY A 22 -17.56 -2.39 6.53
C GLY A 22 -17.36 -1.71 7.88
N ASP A 23 -18.46 -1.44 8.60
CA ASP A 23 -18.45 -0.64 9.84
C ASP A 23 -17.54 -1.21 10.95
N ASP A 24 -17.31 -2.52 10.96
CA ASP A 24 -16.43 -3.19 11.92
C ASP A 24 -14.94 -3.11 11.54
N GLU A 25 -14.61 -2.71 10.31
CA GLU A 25 -13.25 -2.59 9.79
C GLU A 25 -12.46 -3.91 9.84
N VAL A 26 -13.13 -5.03 9.52
CA VAL A 26 -12.58 -6.39 9.60
C VAL A 26 -12.51 -7.07 8.23
N ALA A 27 -11.39 -7.74 7.96
CA ALA A 27 -11.24 -8.71 6.87
C ALA A 27 -11.19 -10.15 7.43
N PHE A 28 -12.12 -11.00 7.01
CA PHE A 28 -12.29 -12.36 7.50
C PHE A 28 -11.42 -13.38 6.76
N GLY A 29 -10.98 -14.42 7.48
CA GLY A 29 -10.44 -15.65 6.91
C GLY A 29 -8.92 -15.70 6.71
N TYR A 30 -8.18 -14.73 7.25
CA TYR A 30 -6.72 -14.66 7.16
C TYR A 30 -6.07 -14.63 8.55
N LYS A 31 -4.97 -15.37 8.72
CA LYS A 31 -4.12 -15.29 9.91
C LYS A 31 -2.88 -14.47 9.61
N GLY A 32 -2.65 -13.41 10.38
CA GLY A 32 -1.50 -12.52 10.20
C GLY A 32 -1.55 -11.79 8.86
N LEU A 33 -2.74 -11.32 8.47
CA LEU A 33 -2.94 -10.54 7.25
C LEU A 33 -2.14 -9.24 7.30
N LYS A 34 -1.39 -8.97 6.23
CA LYS A 34 -0.76 -7.68 5.95
C LYS A 34 -1.17 -7.24 4.55
N ILE A 35 -1.76 -6.05 4.45
CA ILE A 35 -2.10 -5.41 3.19
C ILE A 35 -1.03 -4.32 2.98
N LEU A 36 -0.06 -4.60 2.12
CA LEU A 36 1.07 -3.71 1.86
C LEU A 36 0.75 -2.80 0.67
N LEU A 37 0.67 -1.50 0.93
CA LEU A 37 0.53 -0.45 -0.07
C LEU A 37 1.70 0.53 0.11
N TYR A 38 2.74 0.36 -0.70
CA TYR A 38 3.90 1.27 -0.69
C TYR A 38 3.85 2.22 -1.87
N TYR A 39 4.28 3.45 -1.64
CA TYR A 39 4.26 4.53 -2.63
C TYR A 39 5.64 5.16 -2.73
N ILE A 40 6.11 5.37 -3.95
CA ILE A 40 7.29 6.21 -4.18
C ILE A 40 6.93 7.66 -3.84
N ALA A 41 7.82 8.34 -3.09
CA ALA A 41 7.51 9.59 -2.40
C ALA A 41 6.99 10.74 -3.28
N GLY A 42 7.49 10.93 -4.50
CA GLY A 42 7.02 12.00 -5.38
C GLY A 42 5.97 11.53 -6.38
N ASN A 43 6.28 10.55 -7.22
CA ASN A 43 5.37 10.14 -8.30
C ASN A 43 4.23 9.19 -7.89
N LEU A 44 4.23 8.69 -6.64
CA LEU A 44 3.23 7.78 -6.08
C LEU A 44 3.07 6.46 -6.85
N SER A 45 4.07 6.02 -7.61
CA SER A 45 4.11 4.66 -8.16
C SER A 45 3.91 3.67 -7.02
N THR A 46 3.05 2.68 -7.24
CA THR A 46 2.47 1.87 -6.17
C THR A 46 2.99 0.43 -6.22
N LEU A 47 3.38 -0.10 -5.07
CA LEU A 47 3.47 -1.54 -4.82
C LEU A 47 2.23 -1.96 -4.05
N PHE A 48 1.53 -2.99 -4.53
CA PHE A 48 0.43 -3.62 -3.81
C PHE A 48 0.71 -5.11 -3.62
N ARG A 49 0.75 -5.55 -2.36
CA ARG A 49 0.96 -6.95 -1.98
C ARG A 49 0.07 -7.33 -0.80
N ILE A 50 -0.38 -8.58 -0.79
CA ILE A 50 -1.07 -9.16 0.36
C ILE A 50 -0.20 -10.31 0.88
N GLU A 51 0.08 -10.27 2.18
CA GLU A 51 0.80 -11.33 2.88
C GLU A 51 -0.08 -11.89 4.00
N TYR A 52 0.02 -13.19 4.26
CA TYR A 52 -0.65 -13.87 5.36
C TYR A 52 0.07 -15.18 5.67
N THR A 53 -0.09 -15.66 6.90
CA THR A 53 0.50 -16.95 7.33
C THR A 53 -0.36 -18.15 6.96
N SER A 54 -1.70 -17.99 7.00
CA SER A 54 -2.66 -19.00 6.55
C SER A 54 -3.98 -18.33 6.17
N ARG A 55 -4.73 -18.97 5.27
CA ARG A 55 -6.06 -18.56 4.81
C ARG A 55 -7.03 -19.73 4.97
N VAL A 56 -8.24 -19.47 5.49
CA VAL A 56 -9.31 -20.47 5.54
C VAL A 56 -9.68 -20.89 4.12
N ASN A 57 -10.09 -22.13 3.93
CA ASN A 57 -10.58 -22.58 2.64
C ASN A 57 -11.77 -23.52 2.78
N GLU A 58 -12.63 -23.54 1.76
CA GLU A 58 -13.88 -24.31 1.76
C GLU A 58 -13.69 -25.80 2.05
N ARG A 59 -12.52 -26.36 1.72
CA ARG A 59 -12.25 -27.79 1.87
C ARG A 59 -12.14 -28.24 3.32
N PHE A 60 -11.74 -27.35 4.23
CA PHE A 60 -11.54 -27.68 5.65
C PHE A 60 -12.47 -26.91 6.59
N ASP A 61 -12.85 -25.69 6.22
CA ASP A 61 -13.55 -24.78 7.13
C ASP A 61 -14.99 -24.45 6.70
N CYS A 62 -15.46 -24.96 5.54
CA CYS A 62 -16.78 -24.69 4.95
C CYS A 62 -17.10 -23.19 4.72
N VAL A 63 -16.08 -22.32 4.76
CA VAL A 63 -16.21 -20.87 4.58
C VAL A 63 -15.05 -20.35 3.73
N GLU A 64 -15.31 -19.36 2.87
CA GLU A 64 -14.29 -18.64 2.11
C GLU A 64 -13.79 -17.41 2.86
N ALA A 65 -12.50 -17.08 2.69
CA ALA A 65 -11.96 -15.82 3.16
C ALA A 65 -12.38 -14.66 2.25
N ASP A 66 -12.50 -13.47 2.83
CA ASP A 66 -12.88 -12.26 2.08
C ASP A 66 -11.93 -11.99 0.91
N ASP A 67 -12.47 -11.48 -0.20
CA ASP A 67 -11.64 -11.06 -1.32
C ASP A 67 -11.02 -9.66 -1.08
N VAL A 68 -10.04 -9.63 -0.17
CA VAL A 68 -9.28 -8.43 0.19
C VAL A 68 -8.58 -7.83 -1.03
N GLU A 69 -8.13 -8.66 -1.95
CA GLU A 69 -7.41 -8.20 -3.14
C GLU A 69 -8.31 -7.38 -4.06
N SER A 70 -9.48 -7.91 -4.41
CA SER A 70 -10.43 -7.20 -5.25
C SER A 70 -10.92 -5.91 -4.60
N LYS A 71 -11.22 -5.94 -3.29
CA LYS A 71 -11.63 -4.74 -2.53
C LYS A 71 -10.63 -3.58 -2.63
N ILE A 72 -9.33 -3.87 -2.52
CA ILE A 72 -8.30 -2.84 -2.64
C ILE A 72 -8.12 -2.40 -4.11
N ARG A 73 -8.19 -3.33 -5.07
CA ARG A 73 -8.10 -3.02 -6.51
C ARG A 73 -9.21 -2.10 -7.01
N GLU A 74 -10.36 -2.05 -6.35
CA GLU A 74 -11.45 -1.13 -6.68
C GLU A 74 -11.11 0.34 -6.39
N ILE A 75 -10.19 0.60 -5.44
CA ILE A 75 -9.87 1.96 -4.96
C ILE A 75 -8.49 2.46 -5.38
N ILE A 76 -7.62 1.59 -5.91
CA ILE A 76 -6.31 1.98 -6.45
C ILE A 76 -6.28 1.88 -7.98
N PRO A 77 -5.51 2.74 -8.67
CA PRO A 77 -5.35 2.62 -10.11
C PRO A 77 -4.65 1.31 -10.49
N PRO A 78 -4.94 0.74 -11.68
CA PRO A 78 -4.22 -0.43 -12.18
C PRO A 78 -2.76 -0.08 -12.52
N GLY A 79 -1.91 -1.11 -12.67
CA GLY A 79 -0.50 -0.93 -13.05
C GLY A 79 0.48 -0.86 -11.88
N PHE A 80 0.05 -1.23 -10.68
CA PHE A 80 0.91 -1.39 -9.51
C PHE A 80 1.91 -2.56 -9.66
N CYS A 81 3.07 -2.43 -9.02
CA CYS A 81 4.01 -3.53 -8.82
C CYS A 81 3.43 -4.54 -7.83
N THR A 82 3.86 -5.81 -7.95
CA THR A 82 3.46 -6.90 -7.04
C THR A 82 4.64 -7.57 -6.34
N ASN A 83 5.87 -7.10 -6.59
CA ASN A 83 7.09 -7.54 -5.92
C ASN A 83 8.01 -6.34 -5.69
N THR A 84 8.90 -6.49 -4.71
CA THR A 84 9.77 -5.42 -4.24
C THR A 84 10.86 -5.08 -5.27
N ASP A 85 11.36 -6.04 -6.04
CA ASP A 85 12.43 -5.82 -7.02
C ASP A 85 11.98 -4.89 -8.16
N ASP A 86 10.78 -5.12 -8.70
CA ASP A 86 10.18 -4.25 -9.71
C ASP A 86 9.93 -2.85 -9.15
N PHE A 87 9.47 -2.77 -7.90
CA PHE A 87 9.22 -1.49 -7.23
C PHE A 87 10.51 -0.70 -7.00
N VAL A 88 11.58 -1.36 -6.54
CA VAL A 88 12.90 -0.74 -6.37
C VAL A 88 13.46 -0.28 -7.71
N SER A 89 13.23 -1.03 -8.79
CA SER A 89 13.63 -0.62 -10.14
C SER A 89 12.91 0.64 -10.62
N LEU A 90 11.70 0.93 -10.12
CA LEU A 90 10.99 2.18 -10.42
C LEU A 90 11.55 3.38 -9.66
N LEU A 91 12.18 3.19 -8.48
CA LEU A 91 12.82 4.28 -7.72
C LEU A 91 13.89 5.00 -8.53
N GLU A 92 14.60 4.29 -9.41
CA GLU A 92 15.61 4.89 -10.29
C GLU A 92 15.02 5.95 -11.24
N LYS A 93 13.73 5.81 -11.59
CA LYS A 93 13.04 6.74 -12.50
C LYS A 93 12.49 7.95 -11.77
N GLU A 94 12.42 7.92 -10.44
CA GLU A 94 11.85 8.98 -9.61
C GLU A 94 12.58 10.32 -9.75
N VAL A 95 13.88 10.29 -10.06
CA VAL A 95 14.67 11.50 -10.34
C VAL A 95 14.08 12.38 -11.45
N ASN A 96 13.28 11.79 -12.35
CA ASN A 96 12.63 12.48 -13.46
C ASN A 96 11.28 13.09 -13.07
N PHE A 97 10.73 12.76 -11.89
CA PHE A 97 9.47 13.32 -11.42
C PHE A 97 9.59 14.83 -11.24
N LYS A 98 8.53 15.56 -11.62
CA LYS A 98 8.39 17.00 -11.43
C LYS A 98 6.99 17.30 -10.88
N PRO A 99 6.88 18.20 -9.88
CA PRO A 99 5.58 18.63 -9.38
C PRO A 99 4.70 19.20 -10.52
N PHE A 100 3.41 18.85 -10.49
CA PHE A 100 2.45 19.32 -11.47
C PHE A 100 2.01 20.77 -11.22
N GLY A 101 1.64 21.48 -12.28
CA GLY A 101 1.05 22.82 -12.20
C GLY A 101 2.08 23.96 -12.14
N MET A 102 1.68 25.08 -11.55
CA MET A 102 2.49 26.29 -11.43
C MET A 102 2.92 26.50 -9.98
N LEU A 103 4.18 26.86 -9.75
CA LEU A 103 4.68 27.22 -8.42
C LEU A 103 4.01 28.50 -7.94
N LEU A 104 3.26 28.40 -6.83
CA LEU A 104 2.58 29.55 -6.21
C LEU A 104 3.35 30.15 -5.04
N HIS A 105 4.02 29.31 -4.24
CA HIS A 105 4.71 29.73 -3.02
C HIS A 105 5.83 28.75 -2.64
N THR A 106 6.87 29.26 -2.00
CA THR A 106 7.97 28.49 -1.41
C THR A 106 8.28 29.06 -0.04
N TYR A 107 8.47 28.19 0.94
CA TYR A 107 8.88 28.56 2.30
C TYR A 107 10.01 27.63 2.77
N SER A 108 10.63 27.97 3.90
CA SER A 108 11.66 27.14 4.53
C SER A 108 11.37 27.05 6.02
N ILE A 109 11.44 25.85 6.57
CA ILE A 109 11.36 25.63 8.01
C ILE A 109 12.80 25.63 8.54
N HIS A 110 13.11 26.55 9.44
CA HIS A 110 14.34 26.47 10.23
C HIS A 110 14.03 25.62 11.44
N ASN A 111 14.59 24.42 11.52
CA ASN A 111 14.58 23.66 12.75
C ASN A 111 15.51 24.38 13.75
N GLU A 112 15.00 24.76 14.92
CA GLU A 112 15.81 25.22 16.06
C GLU A 112 16.74 24.11 16.57
#